data_AF-A0A3P5YH90-F1
#
_entry.id   AF-A0A3P5YH90-F1
#
_cell.length_a   1.000
_cell.length_b   1.000
_cell.length_c   1.000
_cell.angle_alpha   90.00
_cell.angle_beta   90.00
_cell.angle_gamma   90.00
#
_symmetry.space_group_name_H-M   'P 1'
#
loop_
_entity.id
_entity.type
_entity.pdbx_description
1 polymer ?
#
loop_
_entity_poly.entity_id
_entity_poly.type
_entity_poly.pdbx_seq_one_letter_code
_entity_poly.pdbx_strand_id
1 'polypeptide(L)'
;MNTTIFDGDCTSSFFNISSDGLWENLKSPDMIFGYSLPLVEIQILLIFIFIVMTHMFLRRIGISQIASYMIAGLMLGPQLFDVLEKSSRKVSEDPALDGNATLRSISVFGTIMFTFLMTLRTSRRVAFISGKLPVVIGILSFFAPLFGLGFQNLFSDSIDPNYMPLKTGLGERTAIVIT
;
A
#
# COMPACT_ATOMS: atom_id res chain seq x y z
N MET A 1 -8.40 -9.92 -58.03
CA MET A 1 -8.25 -11.25 -57.38
C MET A 1 -6.88 -11.24 -56.71
N ASN A 2 -6.68 -11.43 -55.41
CA ASN A 2 -7.56 -11.74 -54.29
C ASN A 2 -6.89 -11.17 -53.02
N THR A 3 -7.72 -10.67 -52.11
CA THR A 3 -7.43 -10.06 -50.82
C THR A 3 -7.08 -11.08 -49.73
N THR A 4 -6.64 -10.55 -48.59
CA THR A 4 -6.58 -11.13 -47.22
C THR A 4 -5.33 -11.93 -46.81
N ILE A 5 -4.37 -11.25 -46.18
CA ILE A 5 -3.73 -11.77 -44.97
C ILE A 5 -3.97 -10.70 -43.90
N PHE A 6 -4.76 -11.07 -42.89
CA PHE A 6 -4.93 -10.30 -41.65
C PHE A 6 -3.55 -10.13 -41.01
N ASP A 7 -2.95 -8.95 -41.16
CA ASP A 7 -1.85 -8.57 -40.29
C ASP A 7 -2.50 -8.10 -38.99
N GLY A 8 -2.46 -8.97 -37.99
CA GLY A 8 -2.96 -8.66 -36.66
C GLY A 8 -2.16 -7.47 -36.16
N ASP A 9 -2.80 -6.30 -36.15
CA ASP A 9 -2.27 -5.07 -35.59
C ASP A 9 -2.02 -5.31 -34.09
N CYS A 10 -0.81 -5.77 -33.77
CA CYS A 10 -0.32 -5.90 -32.41
C CYS A 10 -0.13 -4.48 -31.88
N THR A 11 -1.19 -3.89 -31.35
CA THR A 11 -1.10 -2.64 -30.60
C THR A 11 -0.11 -2.87 -29.47
N SER A 12 1.02 -2.15 -29.47
CA SER A 12 1.97 -2.20 -28.36
C SER A 12 1.23 -1.78 -27.10
N SER A 13 0.97 -2.73 -26.21
CA SER A 13 0.41 -2.44 -24.90
C SER A 13 1.28 -1.36 -24.24
N PHE A 14 0.66 -0.29 -23.75
CA PHE A 14 1.32 0.81 -23.03
C PHE A 14 2.16 0.35 -21.83
N PHE A 15 2.01 -0.91 -21.42
CA PHE A 15 2.70 -1.54 -20.31
C PHE A 15 3.53 -2.72 -20.82
N ASN A 16 4.84 -2.66 -20.60
CA ASN A 16 5.72 -3.80 -20.85
C ASN A 16 5.59 -4.78 -19.68
N ILE A 17 4.54 -5.61 -19.74
CA ILE A 17 4.12 -6.48 -18.63
C ILE A 17 5.07 -7.68 -18.53
N SER A 18 5.47 -8.28 -19.65
CA SER A 18 6.32 -9.46 -19.68
C SER A 18 7.78 -9.08 -19.90
N SER A 19 8.66 -9.55 -19.01
CA SER A 19 10.10 -9.59 -19.28
C SER A 19 10.36 -10.64 -20.35
N ASP A 20 11.26 -10.35 -21.30
CA ASP A 20 11.62 -11.30 -22.37
C ASP A 20 12.40 -12.53 -21.83
N GLY A 21 12.81 -12.50 -20.56
CA GLY A 21 13.42 -13.63 -19.88
C GLY A 21 14.67 -13.27 -19.10
N LEU A 22 15.22 -14.27 -18.41
CA LEU A 22 16.48 -14.12 -17.66
C LEU A 22 17.71 -14.21 -18.59
N TRP A 23 17.52 -14.60 -19.86
CA TRP A 23 18.60 -15.04 -20.77
C TRP A 23 19.15 -13.95 -21.70
N GLU A 24 18.36 -12.93 -22.03
CA GLU A 24 18.80 -11.69 -22.69
C GLU A 24 19.63 -10.79 -21.75
N ASN A 25 19.57 -11.08 -20.44
CA ASN A 25 20.04 -10.23 -19.36
C ASN A 25 21.50 -10.47 -18.94
N LEU A 26 22.35 -10.99 -19.82
CA LEU A 26 23.80 -11.04 -19.58
C LEU A 26 24.49 -9.73 -19.99
N LYS A 27 23.80 -8.83 -20.72
CA LYS A 27 24.41 -7.64 -21.33
C LYS A 27 24.19 -6.35 -20.53
N SER A 28 23.18 -6.26 -19.66
CA SER A 28 22.92 -5.10 -18.78
C SER A 28 21.96 -5.45 -17.62
N PRO A 29 22.45 -5.59 -16.38
CA PRO A 29 21.63 -6.01 -15.22
C PRO A 29 20.61 -4.96 -14.74
N ASP A 30 20.78 -3.69 -15.14
CA ASP A 30 19.89 -2.60 -14.71
C ASP A 30 18.51 -2.63 -15.40
N MET A 31 18.37 -3.35 -16.51
CA MET A 31 17.10 -3.46 -17.26
C MET A 31 16.07 -4.39 -16.61
N ILE A 32 16.45 -5.27 -15.67
CA ILE A 32 15.52 -6.21 -15.00
C ILE A 32 14.46 -5.46 -14.19
N PHE A 33 14.83 -4.34 -13.57
CA PHE A 33 13.95 -3.55 -12.72
C PHE A 33 13.00 -2.63 -13.51
N GLY A 34 13.14 -2.54 -14.83
CA GLY A 34 12.23 -1.77 -15.70
C GLY A 34 10.88 -2.45 -15.95
N TYR A 35 10.73 -3.73 -15.60
CA TYR A 35 9.50 -4.50 -15.79
C TYR A 35 8.68 -4.59 -14.50
N SER A 36 7.36 -4.38 -14.60
CA SER A 36 6.46 -4.34 -13.45
C SER A 36 6.31 -5.68 -12.73
N LEU A 37 6.34 -6.80 -13.46
CA LEU A 37 6.17 -8.16 -12.91
C LEU A 37 7.35 -8.63 -12.02
N PRO A 38 8.61 -8.63 -12.49
CA PRO A 38 9.74 -9.06 -11.66
C PRO A 38 9.98 -8.11 -10.48
N LEU A 39 9.66 -6.83 -10.63
CA LEU A 39 9.76 -5.86 -9.54
C LEU A 39 8.87 -6.24 -8.35
N VAL A 40 7.59 -6.56 -8.60
CA VAL A 40 6.65 -6.91 -7.52
C VAL A 40 6.99 -8.26 -6.88
N GLU A 41 7.53 -9.19 -7.66
CA GLU A 41 8.00 -10.48 -7.16
C GLU A 41 9.17 -10.30 -6.17
N ILE A 42 10.17 -9.50 -6.55
CA ILE A 42 11.31 -9.19 -5.67
C ILE A 42 10.85 -8.43 -4.42
N GLN A 43 9.90 -7.50 -4.55
CA GLN A 43 9.33 -6.79 -3.41
C GLN A 43 8.62 -7.75 -2.43
N ILE A 44 7.82 -8.70 -2.93
CA ILE A 44 7.16 -9.71 -2.10
C ILE A 44 8.18 -10.63 -1.40
N LEU A 45 9.22 -11.07 -2.12
CA LEU A 45 10.30 -11.87 -1.54
C LEU A 45 11.01 -11.13 -0.41
N LEU A 46 11.30 -9.85 -0.61
CA LEU A 46 11.95 -9.01 0.40
C LEU A 46 11.06 -8.85 1.65
N ILE A 47 9.76 -8.60 1.46
CA ILE A 47 8.77 -8.54 2.55
C ILE A 47 8.77 -9.86 3.33
N PHE A 48 8.76 -11.00 2.64
CA PHE A 48 8.74 -12.31 3.29
C PHE A 48 10.01 -12.57 4.11
N ILE A 49 11.19 -12.27 3.57
CA ILE A 49 12.46 -12.43 4.28
C ILE A 49 12.46 -11.59 5.55
N PHE A 50 12.09 -10.31 5.47
CA PHE A 50 12.05 -9.44 6.65
C PHE A 50 11.05 -9.89 7.71
N ILE A 51 9.89 -10.35 7.28
CA ILE A 51 8.88 -10.93 8.19
C ILE A 51 9.46 -12.15 8.91
N VAL A 52 10.10 -13.08 8.19
CA VAL A 52 10.70 -14.28 8.79
C VAL A 52 11.82 -13.91 9.75
N MET A 53 12.72 -13.00 9.35
CA MET A 53 13.83 -12.55 10.19
C MET A 53 13.33 -11.88 11.47
N THR A 54 12.36 -10.98 11.36
CA THR A 54 11.75 -10.30 12.50
C THR A 54 11.02 -11.29 13.40
N HIS A 55 10.26 -12.22 12.82
CA HIS A 55 9.56 -13.24 13.57
C HIS A 55 10.52 -14.18 14.31
N MET A 56 11.60 -14.63 13.66
CA MET A 56 12.63 -15.46 14.31
C MET A 56 13.32 -14.75 15.47
N PHE A 57 13.54 -13.44 15.33
CA PHE A 57 14.11 -12.61 16.40
C PHE A 57 13.13 -12.43 17.56
N LEU A 58 11.89 -12.02 17.28
CA LEU A 58 10.86 -11.75 18.29
C LEU A 58 10.34 -13.01 18.98
N ARG A 59 10.33 -14.15 18.28
CA ARG A 59 9.95 -15.44 18.86
C ARG A 59 10.88 -15.85 20.01
N ARG A 60 12.16 -15.45 19.97
CA ARG A 60 13.10 -15.68 21.09
C ARG A 60 12.74 -14.86 22.33
N ILE A 61 11.99 -13.76 22.18
CA ILE A 61 11.57 -12.86 23.26
C ILE A 61 10.17 -13.24 23.77
N GLY A 62 9.47 -14.20 23.13
CA GLY A 62 8.12 -14.62 23.50
C GLY A 62 7.02 -13.66 23.04
N ILE A 63 7.32 -12.78 22.09
CA ILE A 63 6.37 -11.80 21.54
C ILE A 63 5.41 -12.47 20.55
N SER A 64 4.16 -12.00 20.51
CA SER A 64 3.12 -12.52 19.62
C SER A 64 3.47 -12.33 18.14
N GLN A 65 3.00 -13.25 17.30
CA GLN A 65 3.24 -13.23 15.86
C GLN A 65 2.70 -11.95 15.19
N ILE A 66 1.59 -11.39 15.70
CA ILE A 66 0.99 -10.16 15.19
C ILE A 66 1.94 -8.97 15.36
N ALA A 67 2.55 -8.83 16.55
CA ALA A 67 3.51 -7.77 16.80
C ALA A 67 4.75 -7.89 15.90
N SER A 68 5.18 -9.11 15.59
CA SER A 68 6.31 -9.31 14.67
C SER A 68 6.03 -8.84 13.24
N TYR A 69 4.80 -9.00 12.75
CA TYR A 69 4.41 -8.49 11.43
C TYR A 69 4.31 -6.96 11.39
N MET A 70 3.79 -6.34 12.46
CA MET A 70 3.77 -4.87 12.53
C MET A 70 5.16 -4.26 12.57
N ILE A 71 6.07 -4.83 13.38
CA ILE A 71 7.44 -4.33 13.49
C ILE A 71 8.20 -4.53 12.16
N ALA A 72 8.02 -5.67 11.49
CA ALA A 72 8.59 -5.89 10.17
C ALA A 72 8.09 -4.86 9.14
N GLY A 73 6.78 -4.58 9.14
CA GLY A 73 6.20 -3.54 8.29
C GLY A 73 6.72 -2.13 8.60
N LEU A 74 6.92 -1.81 9.88
CA LEU A 74 7.47 -0.52 10.31
C LEU A 74 8.95 -0.39 9.93
N MET A 75 9.73 -1.48 9.98
CA MET A 75 11.10 -1.50 9.46
C MET A 75 11.14 -1.31 7.95
N LEU A 76 10.26 -1.97 7.19
CA LEU A 76 10.18 -1.81 5.74
C LEU A 76 9.64 -0.45 5.30
N GLY A 77 8.90 0.22 6.18
CA GLY A 77 8.37 1.55 5.93
C GLY A 77 9.47 2.59 5.70
N PRO A 78 9.09 3.77 5.18
CA PRO A 78 10.02 4.87 4.89
C PRO A 78 10.74 5.39 6.15
N GLN A 79 10.27 5.02 7.34
CA GLN A 79 10.83 5.47 8.61
C GLN A 79 12.19 4.87 8.97
N LEU A 80 12.55 3.69 8.42
CA LEU A 80 13.75 2.97 8.85
C LEU A 80 14.68 2.55 7.72
N PHE A 81 14.15 1.95 6.66
CA PHE A 81 15.02 1.39 5.61
C PHE A 81 14.88 2.08 4.25
N ASP A 82 13.78 2.80 3.98
CA ASP A 82 13.53 3.46 2.68
C ASP A 82 13.74 2.55 1.46
N VAL A 83 13.86 1.22 1.66
CA VAL A 83 14.27 0.27 0.63
C VAL A 83 13.19 0.14 -0.43
N LEU A 84 11.93 0.20 0.00
CA LEU A 84 10.79 0.13 -0.91
C LEU A 84 10.67 1.39 -1.75
N GLU A 85 10.86 2.57 -1.15
CA GLU A 85 10.81 3.85 -1.84
C GLU A 85 12.03 4.07 -2.73
N LYS A 86 13.23 3.69 -2.30
CA LYS A 86 14.46 3.72 -3.11
C LYS A 86 14.40 2.73 -4.29
N SER A 87 13.80 1.56 -4.10
CA SER A 87 13.53 0.61 -5.19
C SER A 87 12.48 1.17 -6.16
N SER A 88 11.40 1.74 -5.63
CA SER A 88 10.35 2.40 -6.43
C SER A 88 10.87 3.63 -7.17
N ARG A 89 11.79 4.40 -6.57
CA ARG A 89 12.33 5.65 -7.13
C ARG A 89 13.24 5.41 -8.32
N LYS A 90 14.00 4.31 -8.29
CA LYS A 90 14.82 3.86 -9.43
C LYS A 90 14.00 3.43 -10.63
N VAL A 91 12.73 3.05 -10.41
CA VAL A 91 11.78 2.69 -11.46
C VAL A 91 10.96 3.91 -11.91
N SER A 92 10.71 4.86 -11.02
CA SER A 92 9.95 6.10 -11.28
C SER A 92 10.69 7.17 -12.09
N GLU A 93 11.92 6.92 -12.56
CA GLU A 93 12.53 7.80 -13.59
C GLU A 93 11.70 7.79 -14.88
N ASP A 94 10.85 6.77 -15.09
CA ASP A 94 9.75 6.81 -16.04
C ASP A 94 8.44 7.24 -15.33
N PRO A 95 7.87 8.42 -15.62
CA PRO A 95 6.70 8.97 -14.94
C PRO A 95 5.41 8.14 -15.08
N ALA A 96 5.42 7.08 -15.89
CA ALA A 96 4.29 6.16 -16.07
C ALA A 96 4.25 5.01 -15.05
N LEU A 97 5.33 4.74 -14.32
CA LEU A 97 5.49 3.50 -13.55
C LEU A 97 5.61 3.75 -12.04
N ASP A 98 4.46 3.98 -11.39
CA ASP A 98 4.36 3.96 -9.92
C ASP A 98 4.55 2.51 -9.42
N GLY A 99 5.80 2.15 -9.12
CA GLY A 99 6.20 0.81 -8.66
C GLY A 99 5.49 0.34 -7.38
N ASN A 100 4.77 1.22 -6.68
CA ASN A 100 3.99 0.90 -5.49
C ASN A 100 2.49 0.66 -5.79
N ALA A 101 2.01 0.99 -7.00
CA ALA A 101 0.59 0.85 -7.36
C ALA A 101 0.11 -0.62 -7.31
N THR A 102 0.96 -1.56 -7.74
CA THR A 102 0.64 -2.98 -7.71
C THR A 102 0.62 -3.53 -6.28
N LEU A 103 1.56 -3.11 -5.43
CA LEU A 103 1.58 -3.46 -4.01
C LEU A 103 0.37 -2.90 -3.25
N ARG A 104 -0.06 -1.69 -3.59
CA ARG A 104 -1.30 -1.11 -3.04
C ARG A 104 -2.51 -1.93 -3.44
N SER A 105 -2.58 -2.38 -4.70
CA SER A 105 -3.69 -3.18 -5.21
C SER A 105 -3.78 -4.55 -4.53
N ILE A 106 -2.65 -5.26 -4.35
CA ILE A 106 -2.64 -6.54 -3.62
C ILE A 106 -3.00 -6.36 -2.14
N SER A 107 -2.61 -5.24 -1.52
CA SER A 107 -2.98 -4.91 -0.14
C SER A 107 -4.49 -4.70 0.01
N VAL A 108 -5.12 -3.95 -0.90
CA VAL A 108 -6.58 -3.75 -0.91
C VAL A 108 -7.29 -5.07 -1.12
N PHE A 109 -6.86 -5.87 -2.10
CA PHE A 109 -7.43 -7.18 -2.37
C PHE A 109 -7.30 -8.13 -1.16
N GLY A 110 -6.12 -8.19 -0.54
CA GLY A 110 -5.87 -8.98 0.66
C GLY A 110 -6.75 -8.54 1.84
N THR A 111 -6.95 -7.23 2.00
CA THR A 111 -7.83 -6.68 3.05
C THR A 111 -9.28 -7.10 2.84
N ILE A 112 -9.77 -7.05 1.60
CA ILE A 112 -11.13 -7.50 1.26
C ILE A 112 -11.28 -9.00 1.55
N MET A 113 -10.33 -9.83 1.09
CA MET A 113 -10.35 -11.27 1.30
C MET A 113 -10.28 -11.64 2.79
N PHE A 114 -9.41 -10.99 3.55
CA PHE A 114 -9.29 -11.19 5.00
C PHE A 114 -10.58 -10.80 5.73
N THR A 115 -11.14 -9.64 5.40
CA THR A 115 -12.40 -9.15 5.99
C THR A 115 -13.54 -10.09 5.66
N PHE A 116 -13.59 -10.59 4.43
CA PHE A 116 -14.56 -11.59 4.00
C PHE A 116 -14.43 -12.89 4.82
N LEU A 117 -13.23 -13.46 4.93
CA LEU A 117 -12.99 -14.68 5.72
C LEU A 117 -13.32 -14.49 7.21
N MET A 118 -12.97 -13.34 7.79
CA MET A 118 -13.29 -13.03 9.18
C MET A 118 -14.80 -12.85 9.39
N THR A 119 -15.50 -12.27 8.43
CA THR A 119 -16.96 -12.14 8.46
C THR A 119 -17.63 -13.51 8.39
N LEU A 120 -17.12 -14.41 7.54
CA LEU A 120 -17.65 -15.77 7.41
C LEU A 120 -17.36 -16.66 8.64
N ARG A 121 -16.17 -16.52 9.24
CA ARG A 121 -15.77 -17.30 10.42
C ARG A 121 -16.46 -16.83 11.71
N THR A 122 -16.73 -15.54 11.82
CA THR A 122 -17.40 -14.98 13.00
C THR A 122 -18.87 -15.38 13.00
N SER A 123 -19.23 -16.36 13.81
CA SER A 123 -20.65 -16.71 13.97
C SER A 123 -21.42 -15.54 14.60
N ARG A 124 -22.36 -14.96 13.85
CA ARG A 124 -23.25 -13.88 14.32
C ARG A 124 -23.96 -14.25 15.62
N ARG A 125 -24.26 -15.54 15.80
CA ARG A 125 -24.90 -16.09 16.99
C ARG A 125 -24.05 -15.89 18.25
N VAL A 126 -22.73 -16.06 18.20
CA VAL A 126 -21.86 -15.83 19.38
C VAL A 126 -21.81 -14.34 19.74
N ALA A 127 -21.81 -13.45 18.74
CA ALA A 127 -21.80 -12.00 18.98
C ALA A 127 -23.09 -11.49 19.65
N PHE A 128 -24.25 -12.04 19.31
CA PHE A 128 -25.55 -11.61 19.86
C PHE A 128 -26.03 -12.40 21.08
N ILE A 129 -25.54 -13.64 21.30
CA ILE A 129 -25.87 -14.43 22.50
C ILE A 129 -25.16 -13.89 23.74
N SER A 130 -23.99 -13.27 23.60
CA SER A 130 -23.20 -12.74 24.73
C SER A 130 -23.77 -11.46 25.38
N GLY A 131 -25.02 -11.07 25.07
CA GLY A 131 -25.73 -9.96 25.71
C GLY A 131 -25.54 -8.59 25.05
N LYS A 132 -26.00 -7.52 25.71
CA LYS A 132 -25.94 -6.13 25.19
C LYS A 132 -24.56 -5.48 25.34
N LEU A 133 -23.75 -5.95 26.28
CA LEU A 133 -22.47 -5.35 26.66
C LEU A 133 -21.42 -5.39 25.52
N PRO A 134 -21.24 -6.49 24.76
CA PRO A 134 -20.34 -6.50 23.60
C PRO A 134 -20.75 -5.52 22.50
N VAL A 135 -22.05 -5.33 22.28
CA VAL A 135 -22.58 -4.39 21.29
C VAL A 135 -22.26 -2.95 21.69
N VAL A 136 -22.46 -2.60 22.96
CA VAL A 136 -22.13 -1.27 23.49
C VAL A 136 -20.62 -1.01 23.41
N ILE A 137 -19.79 -1.99 23.78
CA ILE A 137 -18.33 -1.86 23.68
C ILE A 137 -17.90 -1.66 22.22
N GLY A 138 -18.47 -2.42 21.28
CA GLY A 138 -18.17 -2.26 19.86
C GLY A 138 -18.54 -0.87 19.32
N ILE A 139 -19.74 -0.38 19.65
CA ILE A 139 -20.19 0.97 19.26
C ILE A 139 -19.29 2.03 19.89
N LEU A 140 -19.05 1.95 21.20
CA LEU A 140 -18.24 2.94 21.91
C LEU A 140 -16.78 2.97 21.41
N SER A 141 -16.21 1.80 21.09
CA SER A 141 -14.86 1.68 20.54
C SER A 141 -14.75 2.25 19.12
N PHE A 142 -15.84 2.31 18.37
CA PHE A 142 -15.86 2.96 17.06
C PHE A 142 -15.97 4.49 17.17
N PHE A 143 -16.82 4.98 18.08
CA PHE A 143 -17.02 6.43 18.24
C PHE A 143 -15.87 7.11 18.99
N ALA A 144 -15.28 6.49 20.01
CA ALA A 144 -14.24 7.14 20.83
C ALA A 144 -13.02 7.62 20.00
N PRO A 145 -12.44 6.84 19.08
CA PRO A 145 -11.36 7.30 18.21
C PRO A 145 -11.79 8.39 17.22
N LEU A 146 -13.03 8.32 16.69
CA LEU A 146 -13.56 9.32 15.77
C LEU A 146 -13.68 10.69 16.43
N PHE A 147 -14.19 10.74 17.67
CA PHE A 147 -14.24 11.97 18.44
C PHE A 147 -12.84 12.45 18.84
N GLY A 148 -11.92 11.55 19.19
CA GLY A 148 -10.53 11.90 19.47
C GLY A 148 -9.81 12.54 18.28
N LEU A 149 -9.94 11.95 17.09
CA LEU A 149 -9.36 12.50 15.86
C LEU A 149 -10.04 13.80 15.43
N GLY A 150 -11.37 13.90 15.59
CA GLY A 150 -12.10 15.14 15.32
C GLY A 150 -11.64 16.28 16.23
N PHE A 151 -11.44 15.99 17.52
CA PHE A 151 -10.95 16.97 18.50
C PHE A 151 -9.50 17.40 18.21
N GLN A 152 -8.62 16.46 17.87
CA GLN A 152 -7.24 16.78 17.47
C GLN A 152 -7.20 17.67 16.23
N ASN A 153 -8.01 17.39 15.19
CA ASN A 153 -8.06 18.23 14.00
C ASN A 153 -8.55 19.66 14.30
N LEU A 154 -9.58 19.80 15.13
CA LEU A 154 -10.06 21.12 15.56
C LEU A 154 -9.04 21.89 16.41
N PHE A 155 -8.24 21.18 17.22
CA PHE A 155 -7.25 21.80 18.08
C PHE A 155 -5.95 22.15 17.33
N SER A 156 -5.53 21.34 16.35
CA SER A 156 -4.38 21.64 15.48
C SER A 156 -4.58 22.93 14.68
N ASP A 157 -5.79 23.20 14.20
CA ASP A 157 -6.16 24.47 13.54
C ASP A 157 -5.96 25.70 14.45
N SER A 158 -5.88 25.50 15.77
CA SER A 158 -5.73 26.59 16.75
C SER A 158 -4.29 26.84 17.25
N ILE A 159 -3.35 25.93 16.97
CA ILE A 159 -1.98 25.97 17.54
C ILE A 159 -0.89 26.34 16.53
N ASP A 160 -1.16 26.28 15.22
CA ASP A 160 -0.14 26.53 14.21
C ASP A 160 -0.30 27.93 13.55
N PRO A 161 0.50 28.95 13.92
CA PRO A 161 0.43 30.28 13.32
C PRO A 161 0.86 30.32 11.84
N ASN A 162 1.35 29.20 11.29
CA ASN A 162 1.70 29.06 9.88
C ASN A 162 0.73 28.18 9.08
N TYR A 163 -0.33 27.64 9.71
CA TYR A 163 -1.33 26.85 9.00
C TYR A 163 -2.35 27.79 8.34
N MET A 164 -2.14 28.05 7.04
CA MET A 164 -3.02 28.89 6.24
C MET A 164 -4.33 28.11 5.98
N PRO A 165 -5.49 28.55 6.51
CA PRO A 165 -6.71 27.77 6.40
C PRO A 165 -7.15 27.67 4.93
N LEU A 166 -7.71 26.52 4.54
CA LEU A 166 -8.02 26.13 3.15
C LEU A 166 -8.80 27.21 2.36
N LYS A 167 -9.66 27.97 3.05
CA LYS A 167 -10.43 29.10 2.52
C LYS A 167 -9.57 30.27 2.01
N THR A 168 -8.40 30.50 2.59
CA THR A 168 -7.44 31.55 2.22
C THR A 168 -6.47 31.07 1.15
N GLY A 169 -6.07 29.79 1.17
CA GLY A 169 -5.20 29.20 0.15
C GLY A 169 -5.84 29.13 -1.24
N LEU A 170 -7.18 28.99 -1.32
CA LEU A 170 -7.90 29.03 -2.60
C LEU A 170 -7.90 30.44 -3.23
N GLY A 171 -7.85 31.49 -2.39
CA GLY A 171 -7.76 32.89 -2.83
C GLY A 171 -6.40 33.24 -3.43
N GLU A 172 -5.29 32.74 -2.87
CA GLU A 172 -3.98 32.93 -3.48
C GLU A 172 -3.78 32.10 -4.74
N ARG A 173 -4.27 30.84 -4.78
CA ARG A 173 -4.14 30.02 -5.99
C ARG A 173 -4.94 30.54 -7.18
N THR A 174 -6.00 31.30 -6.94
CA THR A 174 -6.72 32.00 -8.01
C THR A 174 -5.99 33.27 -8.45
N ALA A 175 -5.34 34.00 -7.55
CA ALA A 175 -4.54 35.18 -7.91
C ALA A 175 -3.31 34.83 -8.78
N ILE A 176 -2.65 33.69 -8.53
CA ILE A 176 -1.47 33.26 -9.28
C ILE A 176 -1.81 32.74 -10.69
N VAL A 177 -3.07 32.34 -10.93
CA VAL A 177 -3.53 31.86 -12.25
C VAL A 177 -4.08 33.01 -13.12
N ILE A 178 -4.38 34.16 -12.53
CA ILE A 178 -4.97 35.32 -13.22
C ILE A 178 -3.91 36.42 -13.53
N THR A 179 -2.68 36.29 -13.02
CA THR A 179 -1.55 37.18 -13.36
C THR A 179 -0.66 36.52 -14.41
#